data_AF-A0A537N3X0-F1
#
_entry.id   AF-A0A537N3X0-F1
#
_cell.length_a   1.000
_cell.length_b   1.000
_cell.length_c   1.000
_cell.angle_alpha   90.00
_cell.angle_beta   90.00
_cell.angle_gamma   90.00
#
_symmetry.space_group_name_H-M   'P 1'
#
loop_
_entity.id
_entity.type
_entity.pdbx_description
1 polymer ?
#
loop_
_entity_poly.entity_id
_entity_poly.type
_entity_poly.pdbx_seq_one_letter_code
_entity_poly.pdbx_strand_id
1 'polypeptide(L)'
;EARMKIRAAVQAAKDSGILIMARTDCRPTQGIDEAVARIEMFVEEGAEILFLDSPADDAEIRRAIAAAKGRPSFAVLSPGAPRATPSQTEAAKLGFKIGTYPTGMLSPA
;
A
#
# COMPACT_ATOMS: atom_id res chain seq x y z
N GLU A 1 -16.65 7.54 -0.54
CA GLU A 1 -16.62 6.85 0.78
C GLU A 1 -15.21 6.71 1.36
N ALA A 2 -14.24 6.11 0.66
CA ALA A 2 -12.88 5.87 1.17
C ALA A 2 -12.19 7.11 1.77
N ARG A 3 -12.29 8.28 1.11
CA ARG A 3 -11.78 9.56 1.62
C ARG A 3 -12.27 9.88 3.04
N MET A 4 -13.57 9.72 3.29
CA MET A 4 -14.16 10.01 4.60
C MET A 4 -13.68 9.04 5.68
N LYS A 5 -13.45 7.77 5.33
CA LYS A 5 -12.90 6.77 6.25
C LYS A 5 -11.48 7.13 6.69
N ILE A 6 -10.61 7.51 5.75
CA ILE A 6 -9.24 7.94 6.08
C ILE A 6 -9.26 9.19 6.95
N ARG A 7 -10.02 10.22 6.57
CA ARG A 7 -10.15 11.45 7.36
C ARG A 7 -10.59 11.17 8.80
N ALA A 8 -11.61 10.32 8.96
CA ALA A 8 -12.12 9.96 10.29
C ALA A 8 -11.06 9.21 11.12
N ALA A 9 -10.34 8.26 10.52
CA ALA A 9 -9.29 7.52 11.20
C ALA A 9 -8.12 8.41 11.61
N VAL A 10 -7.63 9.28 10.71
CA VAL A 10 -6.55 10.24 10.99
C VAL A 10 -6.96 11.19 12.11
N GLN A 11 -8.19 11.72 12.07
CA GLN A 11 -8.69 12.59 13.13
C GLN A 11 -8.78 11.89 14.49
N ALA A 12 -9.14 10.60 14.51
CA ALA A 12 -9.20 9.82 15.75
C ALA A 12 -7.80 9.46 16.30
N ALA A 13 -6.76 9.44 15.46
CA ALA A 13 -5.42 8.97 15.83
C ALA A 13 -4.44 10.06 16.27
N LYS A 14 -4.77 11.36 16.14
CA LYS A 14 -3.85 12.50 16.31
C LYS A 14 -2.95 12.44 17.55
N ASP A 15 -3.46 11.97 18.68
CA ASP A 15 -2.74 11.94 19.97
C ASP A 15 -2.53 10.52 20.52
N SER A 16 -2.83 9.48 19.74
CA SER A 16 -2.78 8.08 20.21
C SER A 16 -1.44 7.39 19.93
N GLY A 17 -0.59 7.98 19.10
CA GLY A 17 0.64 7.33 18.60
C GLY A 17 0.37 6.21 17.58
N ILE A 18 -0.88 6.03 17.15
CA ILE A 18 -1.26 5.06 16.11
C ILE A 18 -0.98 5.67 14.73
N LEU A 19 -0.31 4.91 13.86
CA LEU A 19 -0.10 5.26 12.46
C LEU A 19 -1.27 4.75 11.61
N ILE A 20 -1.73 5.56 10.65
CA ILE A 20 -2.79 5.17 9.73
C ILE A 20 -2.20 4.63 8.43
N MET A 21 -2.45 3.34 8.17
CA MET A 21 -2.17 2.72 6.89
C MET A 21 -3.41 2.73 5.99
N ALA A 22 -3.33 3.46 4.87
CA ALA A 22 -4.38 3.49 3.87
C ALA A 22 -4.11 2.47 2.75
N ARG A 23 -5.04 1.53 2.58
CA ARG A 23 -5.00 0.48 1.55
C ARG A 23 -5.98 0.81 0.42
N THR A 24 -5.56 0.58 -0.81
CA THR A 24 -6.49 0.43 -1.94
C THR A 24 -6.31 -0.91 -2.62
N ASP A 25 -7.44 -1.57 -2.86
CA ASP A 25 -7.61 -2.86 -3.54
C ASP A 25 -8.31 -2.71 -4.89
N CYS A 26 -8.45 -1.49 -5.39
CA CYS A 26 -9.19 -1.25 -6.62
C CYS A 26 -8.39 -1.55 -7.88
N ARG A 27 -7.07 -1.78 -7.79
CA ARG A 27 -6.23 -2.01 -8.97
C ARG A 27 -6.83 -3.09 -9.89
N PRO A 28 -7.22 -4.30 -9.42
CA PRO A 28 -7.73 -5.34 -10.30
C PRO A 28 -9.09 -5.01 -10.95
N THR A 29 -9.88 -4.13 -10.36
CA THR A 29 -11.27 -3.85 -10.78
C THR A 29 -11.46 -2.51 -11.49
N GLN A 30 -10.61 -1.52 -11.18
CA GLN A 30 -10.72 -0.13 -11.65
C GLN A 30 -9.42 0.37 -12.30
N GLY A 31 -8.36 -0.43 -12.31
CA GLY A 31 -7.09 -0.11 -12.95
C GLY A 31 -6.13 0.69 -12.08
N ILE A 32 -4.89 0.81 -12.57
CA ILE A 32 -3.78 1.46 -11.84
C ILE A 32 -3.98 2.97 -11.71
N ASP A 33 -4.59 3.65 -12.68
CA ASP A 33 -4.76 5.11 -12.64
C ASP A 33 -5.67 5.52 -11.48
N GLU A 34 -6.79 4.82 -11.30
CA GLU A 34 -7.69 5.01 -10.15
C GLU A 34 -7.00 4.66 -8.84
N ALA A 35 -6.21 3.59 -8.80
CA ALA A 35 -5.49 3.20 -7.59
C ALA A 35 -4.44 4.26 -7.16
N VAL A 36 -3.72 4.84 -8.13
CA VAL A 36 -2.79 5.96 -7.88
C VAL A 36 -3.53 7.20 -7.40
N ALA A 37 -4.63 7.58 -8.05
CA ALA A 37 -5.44 8.73 -7.63
C ALA A 37 -5.96 8.56 -6.18
N ARG A 38 -6.30 7.33 -5.78
CA ARG A 38 -6.66 7.02 -4.39
C ARG A 38 -5.50 7.16 -3.43
N ILE A 39 -4.30 6.71 -3.80
CA ILE A 39 -3.11 6.88 -2.96
C ILE A 39 -2.80 8.36 -2.75
N GLU A 40 -2.85 9.17 -3.79
CA GLU A 40 -2.65 10.63 -3.68
C GLU A 40 -3.69 11.26 -2.77
N MET A 41 -4.95 10.83 -2.88
CA MET A 41 -6.03 11.26 -2.01
C MET A 41 -5.82 10.82 -0.55
N PHE A 42 -5.36 9.60 -0.30
CA PHE A 42 -5.05 9.14 1.06
C PHE A 42 -3.93 9.95 1.69
N VAL A 43 -2.94 10.32 0.87
CA VAL A 43 -1.86 11.21 1.25
C VAL A 43 -2.39 12.61 1.65
N GLU A 44 -3.33 13.17 0.89
CA GLU A 44 -4.00 14.44 1.21
C GLU A 44 -4.78 14.38 2.53
N GLU A 45 -5.44 13.25 2.80
CA GLU A 45 -6.21 13.03 4.03
C GLU A 45 -5.34 12.73 5.25
N GLY A 46 -4.01 12.60 5.07
CA GLY A 46 -3.05 12.49 6.17
C GLY A 46 -2.62 11.07 6.53
N ALA A 47 -2.88 10.06 5.68
CA ALA A 47 -2.37 8.71 5.94
C ALA A 47 -0.83 8.66 5.93
N GLU A 48 -0.25 7.99 6.91
CA GLU A 48 1.20 7.88 7.08
C GLU A 48 1.82 6.69 6.33
N ILE A 49 1.06 5.62 6.09
CA ILE A 49 1.53 4.42 5.36
C ILE A 49 0.58 4.12 4.21
N LEU A 50 1.12 3.79 3.04
CA LEU A 50 0.33 3.55 1.83
C LEU A 50 0.49 2.10 1.37
N PHE A 51 -0.63 1.49 0.98
CA PHE A 51 -0.64 0.13 0.48
C PHE A 51 -1.45 0.04 -0.83
N LEU A 52 -0.74 -0.10 -1.95
CA LEU A 52 -1.32 -0.57 -3.21
C LEU A 52 -1.42 -2.10 -3.17
N ASP A 53 -2.63 -2.62 -3.17
CA ASP A 53 -2.84 -4.05 -3.26
C ASP A 53 -2.86 -4.52 -4.73
N SER A 54 -2.24 -5.69 -4.93
CA SER A 54 -2.17 -6.41 -6.20
C SER A 54 -1.66 -5.65 -7.43
N PRO A 55 -0.55 -4.87 -7.35
CA PRO A 55 0.08 -4.31 -8.56
C PRO A 55 0.46 -5.43 -9.54
N ALA A 56 0.36 -5.21 -10.86
CA ALA A 56 0.75 -6.22 -11.84
C ALA A 56 2.27 -6.35 -12.02
N ASP A 57 3.00 -5.24 -11.91
CA ASP A 57 4.42 -5.18 -12.24
C ASP A 57 5.15 -4.08 -11.45
N ASP A 58 6.47 -4.04 -11.63
CA ASP A 58 7.35 -3.05 -11.04
C ASP A 58 7.06 -1.61 -11.49
N ALA A 59 6.48 -1.42 -12.68
CA ALA A 59 6.14 -0.09 -13.18
C ALA A 59 4.95 0.48 -12.39
N GLU A 60 3.91 -0.31 -12.16
CA GLU A 60 2.78 0.05 -11.30
C GLU A 60 3.23 0.31 -9.85
N ILE A 61 4.14 -0.51 -9.33
CA ILE A 61 4.76 -0.29 -8.01
C ILE A 61 5.43 1.09 -7.94
N ARG A 62 6.27 1.44 -8.93
CA ARG A 62 6.96 2.74 -8.96
C ARG A 62 5.98 3.91 -9.03
N ARG A 63 4.88 3.77 -9.78
CA ARG A 63 3.82 4.78 -9.84
C ARG A 63 3.18 5.01 -8.47
N ALA A 64 2.86 3.93 -7.75
CA ALA A 64 2.29 4.02 -6.41
C ALA A 64 3.26 4.62 -5.38
N ILE A 65 4.55 4.26 -5.43
CA ILE A 65 5.57 4.84 -4.54
C ILE A 65 5.76 6.33 -4.81
N ALA A 66 5.74 6.76 -6.08
CA ALA A 66 5.77 8.18 -6.42
C ALA A 66 4.53 8.93 -5.89
N ALA A 67 3.35 8.34 -6.06
CA ALA A 67 2.08 8.87 -5.55
C ALA A 67 2.04 9.00 -4.02
N ALA A 68 2.78 8.14 -3.31
CA ALA A 68 2.92 8.19 -1.86
C ALA A 68 3.71 9.42 -1.36
N LYS A 69 4.29 10.26 -2.24
CA LYS A 69 4.92 11.56 -1.88
C LYS A 69 5.84 11.44 -0.65
N GLY A 70 6.72 10.44 -0.65
CA GLY A 70 7.71 10.19 0.39
C GLY A 70 7.24 9.40 1.61
N ARG A 71 5.94 9.09 1.75
CA ARG A 71 5.44 8.23 2.83
C ARG A 71 5.84 6.76 2.60
N PRO A 72 6.09 5.98 3.65
CA PRO A 72 6.43 4.57 3.55
C PRO A 72 5.34 3.78 2.81
N SER A 73 5.75 3.01 1.80
CA SER A 73 4.89 2.06 1.11
C SER A 73 5.04 0.66 1.69
N PHE A 74 3.91 -0.04 1.79
CA PHE A 74 3.77 -1.40 2.30
C PHE A 74 3.61 -2.41 1.15
N ALA A 75 4.25 -3.57 1.26
CA ALA A 75 4.12 -4.69 0.33
C ALA A 75 3.81 -6.02 1.02
N VAL A 76 3.06 -6.87 0.34
CA VAL A 76 2.94 -8.30 0.65
C VAL A 76 3.96 -9.06 -0.20
N LEU A 77 4.89 -9.77 0.44
CA LEU A 77 6.03 -10.44 -0.20
C LEU A 77 5.85 -11.95 -0.32
N SER A 78 4.78 -12.52 0.24
CA SER A 78 4.44 -13.94 0.06
C SER A 78 3.67 -14.15 -1.25
N PRO A 79 3.82 -15.30 -1.92
CA PRO A 79 3.02 -15.67 -3.08
C PRO A 79 1.51 -15.67 -2.77
N GLY A 80 0.67 -15.51 -3.80
CA GLY A 80 -0.79 -15.61 -3.68
C GLY A 80 -1.47 -15.34 -5.03
N ALA A 81 -2.63 -14.67 -5.01
CA ALA A 81 -3.32 -14.24 -6.24
C ALA A 81 -2.39 -13.43 -7.18
N PRO A 82 -2.60 -13.48 -8.51
CA PRO A 82 -1.70 -12.88 -9.50
C PRO A 82 -1.41 -11.40 -9.23
N ARG A 83 -0.14 -11.10 -8.90
CA ARG A 83 0.42 -9.76 -8.67
C ARG A 83 1.95 -9.81 -8.67
N ALA A 84 2.59 -8.66 -8.84
CA ALA A 84 4.01 -8.50 -8.56
C ALA A 84 4.33 -8.93 -7.12
N THR A 85 5.22 -9.90 -6.98
CA THR A 85 5.63 -10.47 -5.70
C THR A 85 7.17 -10.46 -5.62
N PRO A 86 7.78 -9.29 -5.42
CA PRO A 86 9.23 -9.18 -5.34
C PRO A 86 9.78 -9.89 -4.10
N SER A 87 11.02 -10.38 -4.18
CA SER A 87 11.78 -10.77 -2.99
C SER A 87 12.01 -9.55 -2.07
N GLN A 88 12.41 -9.79 -0.81
CA GLN A 88 12.75 -8.72 0.12
C GLN A 88 13.80 -7.75 -0.45
N THR A 89 14.82 -8.28 -1.14
CA THR A 89 15.91 -7.48 -1.73
C THR A 89 15.39 -6.62 -2.88
N GLU A 90 14.52 -7.17 -3.73
CA GLU A 90 13.90 -6.43 -4.84
C GLU A 90 12.93 -5.38 -4.32
N ALA A 91 12.12 -5.69 -3.30
CA ALA A 91 11.21 -4.75 -2.67
C ALA A 91 11.95 -3.54 -2.08
N ALA A 92 13.09 -3.78 -1.42
CA ALA A 92 13.93 -2.70 -0.90
C ALA A 92 14.49 -1.82 -2.03
N LYS A 93 14.93 -2.41 -3.15
CA LYS A 93 15.39 -1.68 -4.35
C LYS A 93 14.28 -0.88 -5.03
N LEU A 94 13.04 -1.37 -4.99
CA LEU A 94 11.86 -0.68 -5.52
C LEU A 94 11.44 0.51 -4.65
N GLY A 95 11.86 0.54 -3.38
CA GLY A 95 11.63 1.66 -2.46
C GLY A 95 10.61 1.38 -1.35
N PHE A 96 10.10 0.14 -1.23
CA PHE A 96 9.25 -0.24 -0.11
C PHE A 96 9.98 -0.12 1.22
N LYS A 97 9.23 0.23 2.27
CA LYS A 97 9.74 0.37 3.64
C LYS A 97 9.20 -0.67 4.60
N ILE A 98 8.09 -1.31 4.24
CA ILE A 98 7.44 -2.34 5.05
C ILE A 98 7.09 -3.51 4.12
N GLY A 99 7.47 -4.72 4.53
CA GLY A 99 7.18 -5.95 3.81
C GLY A 99 6.65 -7.01 4.77
N THR A 100 5.64 -7.77 4.34
CA THR A 100 5.03 -8.82 5.17
C THR A 100 4.90 -10.15 4.44
N TYR A 101 4.84 -11.22 5.22
CA TYR A 101 4.54 -12.58 4.77
C TYR A 101 3.28 -13.09 5.51
N PRO A 102 2.07 -12.61 5.17
CA PRO A 102 0.86 -12.87 5.96
C PRO A 102 0.54 -14.35 6.16
N THR A 103 0.92 -15.21 5.21
CA THR A 103 0.68 -16.66 5.24
C THR A 103 1.85 -17.48 5.75
N GLY A 104 3.01 -16.88 6.03
CA GLY A 104 4.26 -17.62 6.28
C GLY A 104 4.19 -18.61 7.45
N MET A 105 3.40 -18.30 8.49
CA MET A 105 3.19 -19.19 9.64
C MET A 105 1.93 -20.06 9.53
N LEU A 106 0.99 -19.70 8.64
CA LEU A 106 -0.27 -20.44 8.43
C LEU A 106 -0.10 -21.60 7.45
N SER A 107 0.77 -21.42 6.46
CA SER A 107 1.12 -22.44 5.48
C SER A 107 2.63 -22.35 5.23
N PRO A 108 3.45 -22.93 6.13
CA PRO A 108 4.89 -23.00 5.96
C PRO A 108 5.20 -24.04 4.89
N ALA A 109 5.07 -23.64 3.64
CA ALA A 109 5.53 -24.37 2.46
C ALA A 109 6.74 -23.67 1.88
#